data_AF-A0A2D6AHP2-F1
#
_entry.id   AF-A0A2D6AHP2-F1
#
_cell.length_a   1.000
_cell.length_b   1.000
_cell.length_c   1.000
_cell.angle_alpha   90.00
_cell.angle_beta   90.00
_cell.angle_gamma   90.00
#
_symmetry.space_group_name_H-M   'P 1'
#
loop_
_entity.id
_entity.type
_entity.pdbx_description
1 polymer ?
#
loop_
_entity_poly.entity_id
_entity_poly.type
_entity_poly.pdbx_seq_one_letter_code
_entity_poly.pdbx_strand_id
1 'polypeptide(L)'
;LITLLGCSFIYLILTRKNKEGVEQIRLLKDRISGEASASRILQGVKLFNRDDASSAESRLAVAARTATNYDAAIIFNLQHAHGALVPSHWSYEGQLNNIEAEFEPLAESSPGASAIKQGSAIVMSSNHPEAVSIPTWARHSGFTQGIVSPIFDGLDTVGVVYALNKKTTLPTLLEIEQLELILSFRSIISSSNTSGMFKEGFRTFDVTNTPEVDKRNPEKTIKNLTIGPFSLNAELGQMELSGTAISLSPTEFLLMHALASSSGMPVSPTILMSTCWEEGARPSERALDVAIFRLRKKLKTILAHTGLIKTVRGSGYMFDTSSIKVDSAATAL
;
A
#
# COMPACT_ATOMS: atom_id res chain seq x y z
N LEU A 1 9.47 19.66 60.34
CA LEU A 1 9.62 20.16 58.96
C LEU A 1 10.68 19.41 58.14
N ILE A 2 11.87 19.15 58.69
CA ILE A 2 13.01 18.52 57.98
C ILE A 2 12.73 17.07 57.48
N THR A 3 11.97 16.27 58.24
CA THR A 3 11.62 14.89 57.88
C THR A 3 10.58 14.79 56.75
N LEU A 4 9.61 15.70 56.70
CA LEU A 4 8.59 15.77 55.65
C LEU A 4 9.18 16.18 54.29
N LEU A 5 10.15 17.10 54.30
CA LEU A 5 10.92 17.50 53.10
C LEU A 5 11.77 16.34 52.56
N GLY A 6 12.42 15.57 53.45
CA GLY A 6 13.19 14.39 53.07
C GLY A 6 12.35 13.30 52.42
N CYS A 7 11.16 13.00 52.97
CA CYS A 7 10.25 12.01 52.38
C CYS A 7 9.71 12.44 51.01
N SER A 8 9.38 13.73 50.84
CA SER A 8 8.93 14.27 49.55
C SER A 8 10.04 14.20 48.48
N PHE A 9 11.29 14.49 48.87
CA PHE A 9 12.45 14.42 47.97
C PHE A 9 12.75 12.97 47.52
N ILE A 10 12.69 12.01 48.45
CA ILE A 10 12.84 10.58 48.14
C ILE A 10 11.71 10.11 47.21
N TYR A 11 10.46 10.52 47.46
CA TYR A 11 9.32 10.22 46.60
C TYR A 11 9.49 10.81 45.19
N LEU A 12 9.98 12.04 45.06
CA LEU A 12 10.26 12.68 43.77
C LEU A 12 11.37 11.95 43.00
N ILE A 13 12.44 11.52 43.68
CA ILE A 13 13.52 10.74 43.07
C ILE A 13 13.02 9.37 42.62
N LEU A 14 12.24 8.67 43.44
CA LEU A 14 11.65 7.38 43.10
C LEU A 14 10.71 7.48 41.90
N THR A 15 9.83 8.49 41.87
CA THR A 15 8.90 8.71 40.75
C THR A 15 9.63 9.10 39.47
N ARG A 16 10.71 9.91 39.55
CA ARG A 16 11.54 10.24 38.40
C ARG A 16 12.29 9.02 37.86
N LYS A 17 12.94 8.24 38.73
CA LYS A 17 13.65 7.01 38.35
C LYS A 17 12.70 5.96 37.76
N ASN A 18 11.47 5.88 38.26
CA ASN A 18 10.43 5.02 37.71
C ASN A 18 10.00 5.48 36.31
N LYS A 19 9.80 6.80 36.09
CA LYS A 19 9.52 7.34 34.75
C LYS A 19 10.65 7.09 33.75
N GLU A 20 11.90 7.34 34.15
CA GLU A 20 13.09 7.08 33.31
C GLU A 20 13.21 5.58 32.97
N GLY A 21 12.97 4.69 33.94
CA GLY A 21 12.94 3.24 33.71
C GLY A 21 11.82 2.81 32.76
N VAL A 22 10.61 3.34 32.92
CA VAL A 22 9.46 3.05 32.02
C VAL A 22 9.75 3.52 30.60
N GLU A 23 10.34 4.70 30.41
CA GLU A 23 10.72 5.20 29.08
C GLU A 23 11.83 4.35 28.45
N GLN A 24 12.84 3.93 29.21
CA GLN A 24 13.87 3.01 28.68
C GLN A 24 13.29 1.65 28.27
N ILE A 25 12.39 1.08 29.08
CA ILE A 25 11.69 -0.17 28.74
C ILE A 25 10.86 0.01 27.48
N ARG A 26 10.16 1.14 27.34
CA ARG A 26 9.39 1.47 26.13
C ARG A 26 10.29 1.57 24.91
N LEU A 27 11.39 2.31 24.99
CA LEU A 27 12.37 2.46 23.90
C LEU A 27 12.98 1.11 23.49
N LEU A 28 13.34 0.26 24.47
CA LEU A 28 13.85 -1.08 24.20
C LEU A 28 12.77 -1.97 23.55
N LYS A 29 11.53 -1.91 24.03
CA LYS A 29 10.40 -2.62 23.42
C LYS A 29 10.17 -2.18 21.98
N ASP A 30 10.22 -0.88 21.71
CA ASP A 30 10.07 -0.31 20.37
C ASP A 30 11.21 -0.77 19.45
N ARG A 31 12.46 -0.78 19.94
CA ARG A 31 13.62 -1.28 19.19
C ARG A 31 13.52 -2.77 18.88
N ILE A 32 13.22 -3.60 19.88
CA ILE A 32 13.06 -5.05 19.70
C ILE A 32 11.91 -5.34 18.74
N SER A 33 10.79 -4.62 18.86
CA SER A 33 9.64 -4.72 17.95
C SER A 33 10.05 -4.34 16.51
N GLY A 34 10.86 -3.29 16.35
CA GLY A 34 11.43 -2.88 15.06
C GLY A 34 12.35 -3.94 14.46
N GLU A 35 13.31 -4.47 15.22
CA GLU A 35 14.24 -5.52 14.78
C GLU A 35 13.49 -6.82 14.42
N ALA A 36 12.53 -7.24 15.24
CA ALA A 36 11.69 -8.40 14.97
C ALA A 36 10.85 -8.21 13.70
N SER A 37 10.33 -7.00 13.47
CA SER A 37 9.58 -6.66 12.26
C SER A 37 10.44 -6.70 11.01
N ALA A 38 11.64 -6.13 11.05
CA ALA A 38 12.59 -6.18 9.95
C ALA A 38 12.98 -7.62 9.60
N SER A 39 13.25 -8.45 10.62
CA SER A 39 13.55 -9.88 10.43
C SER A 39 12.40 -10.62 9.72
N ARG A 40 11.16 -10.38 10.15
CA ARG A 40 9.96 -10.98 9.53
C ARG A 40 9.76 -10.53 8.08
N ILE A 41 9.98 -9.25 7.77
CA ILE A 41 9.93 -8.75 6.39
C ILE A 41 10.98 -9.47 5.53
N LEU A 42 12.23 -9.55 5.99
CA LEU A 42 13.30 -10.23 5.26
C LEU A 42 13.00 -11.72 5.04
N GLN A 43 12.40 -12.39 6.03
CA GLN A 43 11.94 -13.77 5.88
C GLN A 43 10.85 -13.89 4.82
N GLY A 44 9.87 -12.97 4.80
CA GLY A 44 8.82 -12.93 3.79
C GLY A 44 9.38 -12.71 2.38
N VAL A 45 10.28 -11.74 2.20
CA VAL A 45 10.91 -11.46 0.90
C VAL A 45 11.68 -12.66 0.36
N LYS A 46 12.38 -13.41 1.23
CA LYS A 46 13.09 -14.63 0.84
C LYS A 46 12.20 -15.70 0.25
N LEU A 47 10.89 -15.69 0.55
CA LEU A 47 9.96 -16.65 -0.05
C LEU A 47 9.81 -16.40 -1.55
N PHE A 48 9.83 -15.16 -2.03
CA PHE A 48 9.59 -14.86 -3.44
C PHE A 48 10.64 -15.45 -4.40
N ASN A 49 11.86 -15.67 -3.93
CA ASN A 49 12.97 -16.23 -4.72
C ASN A 49 13.14 -17.74 -4.55
N ARG A 50 12.17 -18.46 -3.99
CA ARG A 50 12.25 -19.92 -3.84
C ARG A 50 11.86 -20.61 -5.14
N ASP A 51 12.76 -21.45 -5.64
CA ASP A 51 12.51 -22.40 -6.72
C ASP A 51 11.87 -23.69 -6.15
N ASP A 52 10.67 -23.56 -5.58
CA ASP A 52 9.87 -24.70 -5.15
C ASP A 52 8.57 -24.81 -5.95
N ALA A 53 7.86 -25.93 -5.81
CA ALA A 53 6.62 -26.20 -6.55
C ALA A 53 5.42 -25.35 -6.07
N SER A 54 5.60 -24.44 -5.11
CA SER A 54 4.50 -23.61 -4.62
C SER A 54 4.12 -22.53 -5.65
N SER A 55 2.85 -22.10 -5.66
CA SER A 55 2.42 -20.97 -6.49
C SER A 55 2.93 -19.64 -5.93
N ALA A 56 3.07 -18.62 -6.79
CA ALA A 56 3.47 -17.28 -6.36
C ALA A 56 2.50 -16.69 -5.32
N GLU A 57 1.20 -16.96 -5.47
CA GLU A 57 0.12 -16.55 -4.56
C GLU A 57 0.23 -17.27 -3.21
N SER A 58 0.61 -18.56 -3.19
CA SER A 58 0.87 -19.28 -1.93
C SER A 58 2.02 -18.63 -1.17
N ARG A 59 3.13 -18.32 -1.86
CA ARG A 59 4.29 -17.65 -1.25
C ARG A 59 3.94 -16.26 -0.75
N LEU A 60 3.12 -15.53 -1.51
CA LEU A 60 2.61 -14.22 -1.12
C LEU A 60 1.78 -14.27 0.16
N ALA A 61 0.86 -15.25 0.27
CA ALA A 61 0.05 -15.44 1.46
C ALA A 61 0.93 -15.68 2.70
N VAL A 62 1.92 -16.59 2.59
CA VAL A 62 2.86 -16.85 3.69
C VAL A 62 3.69 -15.61 4.02
N ALA A 63 4.23 -14.92 3.02
CA ALA A 63 5.03 -13.70 3.21
C ALA A 63 4.25 -12.59 3.90
N ALA A 64 3.01 -12.34 3.47
CA ALA A 64 2.12 -11.34 4.07
C ALA A 64 1.81 -11.67 5.54
N ARG A 65 1.48 -12.94 5.83
CA ARG A 65 1.25 -13.41 7.21
C ARG A 65 2.49 -13.21 8.08
N THR A 66 3.67 -13.61 7.60
CA THR A 66 4.93 -13.48 8.32
C THR A 66 5.28 -12.03 8.60
N ALA A 67 5.25 -11.17 7.59
CA ALA A 67 5.66 -9.77 7.72
C ALA A 67 4.74 -8.95 8.62
N THR A 68 3.45 -9.27 8.66
CA THR A 68 2.49 -8.61 9.55
C THR A 68 2.41 -9.28 10.93
N ASN A 69 2.83 -10.55 11.07
CA ASN A 69 2.61 -11.39 12.25
C ASN A 69 1.12 -11.49 12.58
N TYR A 70 0.32 -11.67 11.52
CA TYR A 70 -1.10 -11.88 11.62
C TYR A 70 -1.40 -13.38 11.64
N ASP A 71 -2.60 -13.72 12.10
CA ASP A 71 -3.01 -15.12 12.23
C ASP A 71 -3.19 -15.75 10.85
N ALA A 72 -3.75 -15.01 9.89
CA ALA A 72 -4.00 -15.48 8.54
C ALA A 72 -3.70 -14.43 7.47
N ALA A 73 -3.40 -14.90 6.27
CA ALA A 73 -3.42 -14.10 5.05
C ALA A 73 -4.15 -14.88 3.93
N ILE A 74 -5.11 -14.25 3.26
CA ILE A 74 -5.91 -14.86 2.19
C ILE A 74 -5.80 -14.01 0.93
N ILE A 75 -5.50 -14.64 -0.19
CA ILE A 75 -5.40 -14.00 -1.50
C ILE A 75 -6.71 -14.23 -2.24
N PHE A 76 -7.29 -13.14 -2.73
CA PHE A 76 -8.41 -13.16 -3.65
C PHE A 76 -7.93 -12.64 -5.00
N ASN A 77 -8.11 -13.43 -6.05
CA ASN A 77 -7.78 -13.01 -7.41
C ASN A 77 -9.00 -12.32 -8.01
N LEU A 78 -8.75 -11.28 -8.80
CA LEU A 78 -9.78 -10.62 -9.58
C LEU A 78 -10.08 -11.44 -10.83
N GLN A 79 -11.31 -11.92 -10.95
CA GLN A 79 -11.78 -12.59 -12.16
C GLN A 79 -12.51 -11.59 -13.05
N HIS A 80 -11.80 -11.01 -14.01
CA HIS A 80 -12.34 -9.98 -14.92
C HIS A 80 -13.62 -10.42 -15.65
N ALA A 81 -13.69 -11.68 -16.08
CA ALA A 81 -14.87 -12.24 -16.74
C ALA A 81 -16.15 -12.19 -15.89
N HIS A 82 -16.01 -12.17 -14.56
CA HIS A 82 -17.13 -12.21 -13.62
C HIS A 82 -17.27 -10.90 -12.82
N GLY A 83 -16.30 -9.98 -12.93
CA GLY A 83 -16.28 -8.74 -12.15
C GLY A 83 -16.26 -8.98 -10.63
N ALA A 84 -15.61 -10.06 -10.18
CA ALA A 84 -15.63 -10.49 -8.78
C ALA A 84 -14.27 -10.96 -8.29
N LEU A 85 -14.04 -10.78 -7.00
CA LEU A 85 -12.90 -11.31 -6.26
C LEU A 85 -13.23 -12.70 -5.77
N VAL A 86 -12.36 -13.66 -6.07
CA VAL A 86 -12.52 -15.08 -5.68
C VAL A 86 -11.28 -15.54 -4.92
N PRO A 87 -11.42 -16.18 -3.76
CA PRO A 87 -10.28 -16.67 -2.98
C PRO A 87 -9.50 -17.72 -3.79
N SER A 88 -8.18 -17.58 -3.81
CA SER A 88 -7.28 -18.46 -4.57
C SER A 88 -6.35 -19.25 -3.66
N HIS A 89 -5.74 -18.59 -2.67
CA HIS A 89 -4.76 -19.20 -1.78
C HIS A 89 -4.81 -18.56 -0.39
N TRP A 90 -4.40 -19.28 0.64
CA TRP A 90 -4.32 -18.75 2.00
C TRP A 90 -3.16 -19.36 2.80
N SER A 91 -2.68 -18.59 3.77
CA SER A 91 -1.81 -19.05 4.83
C SER A 91 -2.57 -18.89 6.14
N TYR A 92 -3.03 -20.01 6.72
CA TYR A 92 -3.65 -20.07 8.03
C TYR A 92 -3.41 -21.45 8.64
N GLU A 93 -3.09 -21.51 9.93
CA GLU A 93 -2.88 -22.78 10.65
C GLU A 93 -4.19 -23.40 11.16
N GLY A 94 -5.28 -22.63 11.21
CA GLY A 94 -6.60 -23.13 11.58
C GLY A 94 -7.48 -23.45 10.37
N GLN A 95 -8.77 -23.68 10.63
CA GLN A 95 -9.77 -23.95 9.59
C GLN A 95 -10.47 -22.65 9.17
N LEU A 96 -10.57 -22.43 7.85
CA LEU A 96 -11.45 -21.41 7.27
C LEU A 96 -12.77 -22.06 6.88
N ASN A 97 -13.88 -21.53 7.35
CA ASN A 97 -15.20 -22.09 7.07
C ASN A 97 -15.70 -21.59 5.71
N ASN A 98 -15.96 -22.53 4.78
CA ASN A 98 -16.57 -22.29 3.46
C ASN A 98 -15.91 -21.22 2.58
N ILE A 99 -14.63 -20.92 2.80
CA ILE A 99 -13.95 -19.85 2.06
C ILE A 99 -13.94 -20.08 0.55
N GLU A 100 -13.85 -21.32 0.09
CA GLU A 100 -13.82 -21.65 -1.35
C GLU A 100 -15.12 -21.27 -2.10
N ALA A 101 -16.23 -21.10 -1.38
CA ALA A 101 -17.52 -20.71 -1.96
C ALA A 101 -17.74 -19.18 -1.93
N GLU A 102 -16.85 -18.42 -1.30
CA GLU A 102 -16.99 -16.96 -1.16
C GLU A 102 -16.64 -16.25 -2.48
N PHE A 103 -17.39 -15.19 -2.77
CA PHE A 103 -17.13 -14.28 -3.87
C PHE A 103 -17.48 -12.86 -3.46
N GLU A 104 -16.67 -11.88 -3.85
CA GLU A 104 -16.95 -10.47 -3.60
C GLU A 104 -17.12 -9.71 -4.92
N PRO A 105 -18.34 -9.30 -5.29
CA PRO A 105 -18.58 -8.50 -6.49
C PRO A 105 -17.92 -7.13 -6.38
N LEU A 106 -17.27 -6.67 -7.44
CA LEU A 106 -16.67 -5.32 -7.48
C LEU A 106 -17.72 -4.20 -7.45
N ALA A 107 -18.95 -4.48 -7.86
CA ALA A 107 -20.05 -3.52 -7.80
C ALA A 107 -20.41 -3.14 -6.35
N GLU A 108 -20.20 -4.04 -5.40
CA GLU A 108 -20.58 -3.83 -4.00
C GLU A 108 -19.56 -2.98 -3.24
N SER A 109 -19.94 -2.60 -2.02
CA SER A 109 -19.07 -1.91 -1.06
C SER A 109 -18.36 -2.89 -0.13
N SER A 110 -17.95 -4.06 -0.65
CA SER A 110 -17.14 -4.99 0.12
C SER A 110 -15.79 -4.35 0.49
N PRO A 111 -15.09 -4.83 1.53
CA PRO A 111 -13.78 -4.30 1.88
C PRO A 111 -12.77 -4.43 0.74
N GLY A 112 -12.76 -5.57 0.04
CA GLY A 112 -11.88 -5.84 -1.10
C GLY A 112 -12.19 -4.93 -2.28
N ALA A 113 -13.46 -4.82 -2.68
CA ALA A 113 -13.89 -3.92 -3.73
C ALA A 113 -13.55 -2.45 -3.40
N SER A 114 -13.74 -2.05 -2.14
CA SER A 114 -13.40 -0.70 -1.68
C SER A 114 -11.89 -0.45 -1.74
N ALA A 115 -11.06 -1.44 -1.37
CA ALA A 115 -9.61 -1.31 -1.40
C ALA A 115 -9.07 -1.17 -2.83
N ILE A 116 -9.69 -1.86 -3.79
CA ILE A 116 -9.42 -1.72 -5.22
C ILE A 116 -9.82 -0.33 -5.70
N LYS A 117 -11.08 0.09 -5.48
CA LYS A 117 -11.60 1.40 -5.91
C LYS A 117 -10.78 2.56 -5.36
N GLN A 118 -10.27 2.43 -4.13
CA GLN A 118 -9.42 3.45 -3.51
C GLN A 118 -7.95 3.35 -3.95
N GLY A 119 -7.50 2.18 -4.40
CA GLY A 119 -6.10 1.89 -4.73
C GLY A 119 -5.19 1.85 -3.50
N SER A 120 -5.74 1.55 -2.31
CA SER A 120 -5.01 1.58 -1.04
C SER A 120 -5.53 0.56 -0.03
N ALA A 121 -4.69 0.21 0.95
CA ALA A 121 -5.09 -0.65 2.05
C ALA A 121 -6.22 -0.05 2.91
N ILE A 122 -7.18 -0.90 3.30
CA ILE A 122 -8.31 -0.58 4.17
C ILE A 122 -8.21 -1.38 5.46
N VAL A 123 -8.47 -0.71 6.57
CA VAL A 123 -8.56 -1.32 7.89
C VAL A 123 -9.98 -1.82 8.15
N MET A 124 -10.08 -3.06 8.63
CA MET A 124 -11.35 -3.69 8.96
C MET A 124 -11.41 -4.08 10.43
N SER A 125 -12.59 -4.01 11.03
CA SER A 125 -12.85 -4.48 12.39
C SER A 125 -14.30 -4.95 12.56
N SER A 126 -14.53 -5.85 13.51
CA SER A 126 -15.86 -6.21 14.00
C SER A 126 -16.33 -5.32 15.15
N ASN A 127 -15.41 -4.64 15.84
CA ASN A 127 -15.67 -4.01 17.14
C ASN A 127 -15.50 -2.49 17.13
N HIS A 128 -15.09 -1.90 16.00
CA HIS A 128 -14.82 -0.47 15.89
C HIS A 128 -15.78 0.20 14.88
N PRO A 129 -16.66 1.13 15.31
CA PRO A 129 -17.70 1.71 14.44
C PRO A 129 -17.16 2.48 13.23
N GLU A 130 -15.98 3.08 13.37
CA GLU A 130 -15.34 3.87 12.32
C GLU A 130 -14.58 3.03 11.28
N ALA A 131 -14.37 1.74 11.56
CA ALA A 131 -13.68 0.84 10.64
C ALA A 131 -14.66 0.16 9.69
N VAL A 132 -14.17 -0.25 8.52
CA VAL A 132 -14.97 -1.07 7.60
C VAL A 132 -15.27 -2.41 8.27
N SER A 133 -16.51 -2.88 8.16
CA SER A 133 -16.89 -4.16 8.77
C SER A 133 -16.11 -5.32 8.15
N ILE A 134 -15.56 -6.17 9.00
CA ILE A 134 -14.89 -7.41 8.55
C ILE A 134 -15.90 -8.34 7.85
N PRO A 135 -15.53 -9.04 6.75
CA PRO A 135 -16.41 -9.98 6.07
C PRO A 135 -16.96 -11.07 6.99
N THR A 136 -18.17 -11.56 6.67
CA THR A 136 -18.88 -12.56 7.47
C THR A 136 -18.11 -13.87 7.58
N TRP A 137 -17.53 -14.37 6.49
CA TRP A 137 -16.70 -15.59 6.48
C TRP A 137 -15.49 -15.48 7.43
N ALA A 138 -14.86 -14.31 7.47
CA ALA A 138 -13.72 -14.04 8.34
C ALA A 138 -14.17 -14.00 9.82
N ARG A 139 -15.31 -13.34 10.08
CA ARG A 139 -15.91 -13.28 11.43
C ARG A 139 -16.29 -14.68 11.94
N HIS A 140 -16.90 -15.51 11.10
CA HIS A 140 -17.26 -16.90 11.45
C HIS A 140 -16.03 -17.78 11.71
N SER A 141 -14.88 -17.43 11.12
CA SER A 141 -13.59 -18.08 11.38
C SER A 141 -12.89 -17.51 12.62
N GLY A 142 -13.54 -16.59 13.35
CA GLY A 142 -13.09 -16.04 14.63
C GLY A 142 -12.13 -14.85 14.51
N PHE A 143 -11.95 -14.28 13.31
CA PHE A 143 -11.19 -13.04 13.15
C PHE A 143 -12.04 -11.83 13.55
N THR A 144 -11.39 -10.86 14.19
CA THR A 144 -12.06 -9.67 14.74
C THR A 144 -11.58 -8.39 14.04
N GLN A 145 -10.46 -8.45 13.32
CA GLN A 145 -9.95 -7.34 12.54
C GLN A 145 -9.00 -7.79 11.44
N GLY A 146 -8.61 -6.85 10.59
CA GLY A 146 -7.59 -7.09 9.60
C GLY A 146 -7.29 -5.88 8.73
N ILE A 147 -6.41 -6.10 7.77
CA ILE A 147 -6.09 -5.17 6.69
C ILE A 147 -6.42 -5.88 5.39
N VAL A 148 -7.17 -5.22 4.51
CA VAL A 148 -7.30 -5.64 3.12
C VAL A 148 -6.50 -4.69 2.25
N SER A 149 -5.65 -5.20 1.37
CA SER A 149 -4.82 -4.38 0.48
C SER A 149 -4.88 -4.90 -0.94
N PRO A 150 -5.00 -4.02 -1.95
CA PRO A 150 -4.95 -4.45 -3.34
C PRO A 150 -3.58 -5.01 -3.71
N ILE A 151 -3.59 -5.98 -4.62
CA ILE A 151 -2.42 -6.58 -5.24
C ILE A 151 -2.34 -6.03 -6.66
N PHE A 152 -1.20 -5.44 -6.99
CA PHE A 152 -0.94 -4.86 -8.30
C PHE A 152 0.08 -5.68 -9.08
N ASP A 153 -0.08 -5.67 -10.40
CA ASP A 153 0.94 -6.07 -11.36
C ASP A 153 1.07 -4.93 -12.39
N GLY A 154 2.16 -4.17 -12.30
CA GLY A 154 2.25 -2.87 -12.96
C GLY A 154 1.14 -1.91 -12.52
N LEU A 155 0.33 -1.46 -13.47
CA LEU A 155 -0.84 -0.61 -13.22
C LEU A 155 -2.15 -1.39 -13.10
N ASP A 156 -2.11 -2.71 -13.26
CA ASP A 156 -3.29 -3.56 -13.25
C ASP A 156 -3.54 -4.09 -11.84
N THR A 157 -4.80 -4.07 -11.43
CA THR A 157 -5.22 -4.69 -10.17
C THR A 157 -5.53 -6.15 -10.43
N VAL A 158 -4.75 -7.06 -9.85
CA VAL A 158 -4.91 -8.51 -10.05
C VAL A 158 -5.67 -9.19 -8.92
N GLY A 159 -5.92 -8.49 -7.82
CA GLY A 159 -6.62 -9.06 -6.66
C GLY A 159 -6.46 -8.24 -5.39
N VAL A 160 -6.75 -8.86 -4.25
CA VAL A 160 -6.53 -8.31 -2.90
C VAL A 160 -5.94 -9.36 -1.98
N VAL A 161 -5.21 -8.91 -0.95
CA VAL A 161 -4.83 -9.73 0.20
C VAL A 161 -5.61 -9.29 1.43
N TYR A 162 -6.19 -10.25 2.14
CA TYR A 162 -6.78 -10.09 3.45
C TYR A 162 -5.78 -10.60 4.50
N ALA A 163 -5.13 -9.71 5.24
CA ALA A 163 -4.37 -10.06 6.43
C ALA A 163 -5.29 -9.96 7.65
N LEU A 164 -5.55 -11.07 8.35
CA LEU A 164 -6.55 -11.16 9.41
C LEU A 164 -5.94 -11.51 10.78
N ASN A 165 -6.51 -10.94 11.84
CA ASN A 165 -6.05 -11.14 13.20
C ASN A 165 -7.24 -11.31 14.17
N LYS A 166 -7.02 -12.03 15.26
CA LYS A 166 -8.00 -12.22 16.35
C LYS A 166 -7.88 -11.17 17.46
N LYS A 167 -6.85 -10.32 17.43
CA LYS A 167 -6.68 -9.17 18.35
C LYS A 167 -7.86 -8.19 18.25
N THR A 168 -8.21 -7.55 19.38
CA THR A 168 -9.30 -6.57 19.44
C THR A 168 -8.87 -5.12 19.14
N THR A 169 -7.57 -4.88 19.01
CA THR A 169 -6.98 -3.53 18.84
C THR A 169 -6.67 -3.25 17.38
N LEU A 170 -7.21 -2.17 16.81
CA LEU A 170 -7.07 -1.83 15.39
C LEU A 170 -5.62 -1.98 14.87
N PRO A 171 -5.47 -2.43 13.60
CA PRO A 171 -4.18 -2.44 12.91
C PRO A 171 -3.42 -1.12 13.06
N THR A 172 -2.14 -1.22 13.40
CA THR A 172 -1.26 -0.05 13.51
C THR A 172 -0.76 0.39 12.14
N LEU A 173 -0.32 1.65 12.02
CA LEU A 173 0.30 2.14 10.79
C LEU A 173 1.51 1.29 10.37
N LEU A 174 2.30 0.82 11.34
CA LEU A 174 3.46 -0.03 11.08
C LEU A 174 3.06 -1.37 10.45
N GLU A 175 1.97 -1.99 10.92
CA GLU A 175 1.47 -3.26 10.36
C GLU A 175 0.94 -3.07 8.92
N ILE A 176 0.30 -1.94 8.63
CA ILE A 176 -0.13 -1.58 7.27
C ILE A 176 1.08 -1.41 6.35
N GLU A 177 2.08 -0.66 6.81
CA GLU A 177 3.31 -0.43 6.04
C GLU A 177 4.10 -1.72 5.78
N GLN A 178 4.11 -2.66 6.74
CA GLN A 178 4.71 -4.00 6.58
C GLN A 178 4.02 -4.80 5.47
N LEU A 179 2.68 -4.77 5.42
CA LEU A 179 1.92 -5.45 4.38
C LEU A 179 2.19 -4.83 3.00
N GLU A 180 2.05 -3.50 2.89
CA GLU A 180 2.29 -2.79 1.62
C GLU A 180 3.73 -2.99 1.12
N LEU A 181 4.71 -3.06 2.02
CA LEU A 181 6.11 -3.34 1.66
C LEU A 181 6.30 -4.75 1.09
N ILE A 182 5.68 -5.80 1.67
CA ILE A 182 5.75 -7.14 1.08
C ILE A 182 5.10 -7.19 -0.29
N LEU A 183 3.96 -6.50 -0.46
CA LEU A 183 3.26 -6.45 -1.74
C LEU A 183 4.09 -5.76 -2.82
N SER A 184 4.85 -4.71 -2.48
CA SER A 184 5.72 -4.03 -3.45
C SER A 184 6.87 -4.91 -3.93
N PHE A 185 7.43 -5.77 -3.08
CA PHE A 185 8.48 -6.72 -3.48
C PHE A 185 7.98 -7.75 -4.50
N ARG A 186 6.72 -8.19 -4.41
CA ARG A 186 6.12 -9.08 -5.42
C ARG A 186 6.18 -8.45 -6.82
N SER A 187 5.78 -7.19 -6.94
CA SER A 187 5.81 -6.44 -8.21
C SER A 187 7.22 -6.35 -8.79
N ILE A 188 8.23 -6.13 -7.94
CA ILE A 188 9.64 -6.02 -8.36
C ILE A 188 10.21 -7.38 -8.82
N ILE A 189 9.78 -8.49 -8.23
CA ILE A 189 10.30 -9.83 -8.56
C ILE A 189 9.54 -10.45 -9.75
N SER A 190 8.25 -10.15 -9.90
CA SER A 190 7.45 -10.61 -11.06
C SER A 190 7.96 -10.03 -12.39
N SER A 191 8.49 -8.80 -12.37
CA SER A 191 8.97 -8.10 -13.56
C SER A 191 10.28 -8.66 -14.14
N SER A 192 11.05 -9.43 -13.38
CA SER A 192 12.28 -10.06 -13.90
C SER A 192 12.02 -11.35 -14.70
N ASN A 193 10.85 -11.99 -14.52
CA ASN A 193 10.53 -13.29 -15.09
C ASN A 193 9.43 -13.28 -16.17
N THR A 194 8.80 -12.14 -16.47
CA THR A 194 7.68 -12.09 -17.43
C THR A 194 8.03 -11.26 -18.66
N SER A 195 8.53 -11.94 -19.69
CA SER A 195 8.61 -11.37 -21.04
C SER A 195 7.21 -11.36 -21.65
N GLY A 196 6.64 -10.16 -21.81
CA GLY A 196 5.58 -9.82 -22.77
C GLY A 196 4.23 -10.51 -22.60
N MET A 197 3.23 -9.79 -22.06
CA MET A 197 1.82 -10.13 -22.27
C MET A 197 0.87 -8.91 -22.26
N PHE A 198 1.23 -7.83 -22.96
CA PHE A 198 0.21 -6.90 -23.47
C PHE A 198 -0.49 -7.52 -24.67
N LYS A 199 -1.44 -8.43 -24.42
CA LYS A 199 -2.50 -8.75 -25.38
C LYS A 199 -3.82 -8.74 -24.61
N GLU A 200 -4.61 -7.73 -24.92
CA GLU A 200 -6.04 -7.58 -24.56
C GLU A 200 -6.32 -7.06 -23.14
N GLY A 201 -6.09 -5.75 -22.98
CA GLY A 201 -7.08 -4.82 -22.45
C GLY A 201 -7.86 -5.23 -21.22
N PHE A 202 -7.27 -5.04 -20.04
CA PHE A 202 -8.05 -4.74 -18.84
C PHE A 202 -7.32 -3.65 -18.05
N ARG A 203 -7.68 -2.40 -18.34
CA ARG A 203 -7.52 -1.33 -17.37
C ARG A 203 -8.58 -1.55 -16.29
N THR A 204 -8.22 -1.44 -15.02
CA THR A 204 -9.21 -1.27 -13.93
C THR A 204 -10.13 -0.05 -14.16
N PHE A 205 -9.80 0.80 -15.15
CA PHE A 205 -10.54 2.00 -15.53
C PHE A 205 -11.72 1.78 -16.49
N ASP A 206 -12.00 0.57 -16.99
CA ASP A 206 -13.19 0.28 -17.81
C ASP A 206 -14.05 -0.82 -17.16
N VAL A 207 -14.87 -0.44 -16.18
CA VAL A 207 -16.03 -1.25 -15.77
C VAL A 207 -17.30 -0.55 -16.23
N THR A 208 -17.52 -0.53 -17.55
CA THR A 208 -18.86 -0.37 -18.12
C THR A 208 -19.26 -1.69 -18.77
N ASN A 209 -19.98 -2.52 -18.03
CA ASN A 209 -20.83 -3.52 -18.64
C ASN A 209 -22.00 -2.78 -19.32
N THR A 210 -21.79 -2.37 -20.56
CA THR A 210 -22.86 -2.04 -21.48
C THR A 210 -22.76 -3.01 -22.65
N PRO A 211 -23.79 -3.83 -22.93
CA PRO A 211 -23.78 -4.76 -24.05
C PRO A 211 -24.11 -3.99 -25.33
N GLU A 212 -23.26 -3.06 -25.74
CA GLU A 212 -23.35 -2.44 -27.06
C GLU A 212 -22.01 -2.49 -27.77
N VAL A 213 -22.09 -3.14 -28.93
CA VAL A 213 -21.03 -3.43 -29.87
C VAL A 213 -20.55 -2.13 -30.51
N ASP A 214 -19.22 -1.97 -30.53
CA ASP A 214 -18.47 -1.26 -31.57
C ASP A 214 -18.48 0.28 -31.61
N LYS A 215 -17.88 0.92 -30.59
CA LYS A 215 -17.08 2.18 -30.73
C LYS A 215 -15.96 2.25 -29.67
N ARG A 216 -14.91 1.42 -29.78
CA ARG A 216 -13.72 1.52 -28.90
C ARG A 216 -12.90 2.76 -29.28
N ASN A 217 -12.79 3.73 -28.38
CA ASN A 217 -11.95 4.91 -28.56
C ASN A 217 -10.46 4.54 -28.32
N PRO A 218 -9.53 4.68 -29.28
CA PRO A 218 -8.18 4.12 -29.16
C PRO A 218 -7.17 4.93 -28.31
N GLU A 219 -7.51 6.09 -27.75
CA GLU A 219 -6.50 7.07 -27.30
C GLU A 219 -6.57 7.47 -25.83
N LYS A 220 -5.99 6.66 -24.95
CA LYS A 220 -5.49 7.15 -23.63
C LYS A 220 -4.42 6.23 -23.05
N THR A 221 -3.46 5.76 -23.83
CA THR A 221 -2.34 4.97 -23.29
C THR A 221 -1.45 5.86 -22.44
N ILE A 222 -1.37 5.55 -21.14
CA ILE A 222 -0.46 6.21 -20.21
C ILE A 222 0.97 5.86 -20.67
N LYS A 223 1.76 6.89 -20.96
CA LYS A 223 3.10 6.71 -21.52
C LYS A 223 4.15 6.76 -20.42
N ASN A 224 5.30 6.15 -20.70
CA ASN A 224 6.49 6.39 -19.89
C ASN A 224 6.86 7.88 -19.96
N LEU A 225 7.36 8.42 -18.85
CA LEU A 225 7.72 9.83 -18.74
C LEU A 225 9.12 9.93 -18.13
N THR A 226 10.00 10.75 -18.72
CA THR A 226 11.35 10.96 -18.21
C THR A 226 11.65 12.46 -18.14
N ILE A 227 12.11 12.93 -16.98
CA ILE A 227 12.48 14.32 -16.72
C ILE A 227 13.81 14.34 -15.93
N GLY A 228 14.92 14.58 -16.62
CA GLY A 228 16.24 14.49 -15.99
C GLY A 228 16.47 13.11 -15.37
N PRO A 229 16.87 12.98 -14.09
CA PRO A 229 17.10 11.70 -13.42
C PRO A 229 15.83 11.11 -12.78
N PHE A 230 14.64 11.66 -13.09
CA PHE A 230 13.35 11.12 -12.72
C PHE A 230 12.71 10.41 -13.93
N SER A 231 12.18 9.21 -13.73
CA SER A 231 11.40 8.50 -14.76
C SER A 231 10.17 7.79 -14.17
N LEU A 232 9.17 7.56 -15.01
CA LEU A 232 7.99 6.76 -14.75
C LEU A 232 7.89 5.68 -15.82
N ASN A 233 7.77 4.44 -15.38
CA ASN A 233 7.54 3.28 -16.23
C ASN A 233 6.11 2.76 -16.00
N ALA A 234 5.24 2.96 -16.99
CA ALA A 234 3.84 2.58 -16.96
C ALA A 234 3.63 1.07 -17.04
N GLU A 235 4.54 0.33 -17.69
CA GLU A 235 4.46 -1.14 -17.74
C GLU A 235 4.74 -1.74 -16.37
N LEU A 236 5.74 -1.19 -15.67
CA LEU A 236 6.15 -1.67 -14.35
C LEU A 236 5.38 -1.05 -13.18
N GLY A 237 4.60 0.02 -13.43
CA GLY A 237 3.97 0.80 -12.35
C GLY A 237 4.99 1.42 -11.39
N GLN A 238 6.16 1.80 -11.89
CA GLN A 238 7.30 2.22 -11.08
C GLN A 238 7.73 3.65 -11.38
N MET A 239 8.22 4.34 -10.36
CA MET A 239 9.05 5.54 -10.53
C MET A 239 10.51 5.20 -10.28
N GLU A 240 11.39 5.82 -11.03
CA GLU A 240 12.82 5.83 -10.75
C GLU A 240 13.26 7.26 -10.47
N LEU A 241 14.08 7.44 -9.44
CA LEU A 241 14.70 8.71 -9.12
C LEU A 241 16.14 8.47 -8.68
N SER A 242 17.08 9.10 -9.37
CA SER A 242 18.52 8.98 -9.07
C SER A 242 19.00 7.51 -8.98
N GLY A 243 18.55 6.67 -9.91
CA GLY A 243 18.92 5.24 -9.97
C GLY A 243 18.20 4.34 -8.96
N THR A 244 17.27 4.88 -8.17
CA THR A 244 16.47 4.10 -7.22
C THR A 244 15.04 3.94 -7.73
N ALA A 245 14.63 2.70 -8.01
CA ALA A 245 13.27 2.37 -8.43
C ALA A 245 12.35 2.09 -7.22
N ILE A 246 11.12 2.61 -7.27
CA ILE A 246 10.07 2.40 -6.27
C ILE A 246 8.75 2.09 -6.99
N SER A 247 8.12 0.97 -6.61
CA SER A 247 6.76 0.63 -7.07
C SER A 247 5.72 1.59 -6.49
N LEU A 248 4.80 2.02 -7.35
CA LEU A 248 3.67 2.88 -7.02
C LEU A 248 2.37 2.07 -7.14
N SER A 249 1.37 2.41 -6.34
CA SER A 249 0.01 1.97 -6.66
C SER A 249 -0.47 2.67 -7.95
N PRO A 250 -1.49 2.15 -8.66
CA PRO A 250 -2.01 2.80 -9.86
C PRO A 250 -2.42 4.26 -9.62
N THR A 251 -3.11 4.53 -8.50
CA THR A 251 -3.49 5.90 -8.10
C THR A 251 -2.26 6.80 -7.87
N GLU A 252 -1.24 6.28 -7.18
CA GLU A 252 0.01 7.00 -6.95
C GLU A 252 0.75 7.27 -8.26
N PHE A 253 0.82 6.30 -9.16
CA PHE A 253 1.44 6.44 -10.47
C PHE A 253 0.72 7.50 -11.29
N LEU A 254 -0.62 7.47 -11.34
CA LEU A 254 -1.42 8.45 -12.07
C LEU A 254 -1.25 9.86 -11.51
N LEU A 255 -1.26 10.03 -10.19
CA LEU A 255 -1.00 11.30 -9.54
C LEU A 255 0.39 11.82 -9.90
N MET A 256 1.40 10.95 -9.79
CA MET A 256 2.78 11.31 -10.12
C MET A 256 2.93 11.66 -11.60
N HIS A 257 2.31 10.89 -12.50
CA HIS A 257 2.29 11.14 -13.93
C HIS A 257 1.60 12.47 -14.26
N ALA A 258 0.43 12.77 -13.66
CA ALA A 258 -0.29 14.02 -13.87
C ALA A 258 0.54 15.24 -13.40
N LEU A 259 1.13 15.15 -12.21
CA LEU A 259 1.97 16.20 -11.65
C LEU A 259 3.27 16.39 -12.44
N ALA A 260 3.92 15.31 -12.86
CA ALA A 260 5.15 15.38 -13.66
C ALA A 260 4.90 15.84 -15.10
N SER A 261 3.78 15.46 -15.71
CA SER A 261 3.36 15.98 -17.02
C SER A 261 3.12 17.49 -16.99
N SER A 262 2.75 18.02 -15.84
CA SER A 262 2.58 19.46 -15.58
C SER A 262 3.70 20.02 -14.69
N SER A 263 4.93 19.49 -14.82
CA SER A 263 6.04 19.87 -13.94
C SER A 263 6.25 21.39 -13.90
N GLY A 264 6.42 21.94 -12.69
CA GLY A 264 6.54 23.38 -12.46
C GLY A 264 5.22 24.14 -12.44
N MET A 265 4.07 23.51 -12.72
CA MET A 265 2.75 24.11 -12.67
C MET A 265 1.85 23.40 -11.64
N PRO A 266 1.03 24.14 -10.85
CA PRO A 266 0.09 23.53 -9.94
C PRO A 266 -1.08 22.88 -10.69
N VAL A 267 -1.41 21.64 -10.30
CA VAL A 267 -2.59 20.89 -10.75
C VAL A 267 -3.64 20.91 -9.64
N SER A 268 -4.89 21.23 -9.98
CA SER A 268 -5.96 21.38 -8.99
C SER A 268 -6.39 20.03 -8.39
N PRO A 269 -6.88 20.01 -7.14
CA PRO A 269 -7.43 18.81 -6.51
C PRO A 269 -8.55 18.18 -7.33
N THR A 270 -9.44 19.00 -7.91
CA THR A 270 -10.55 18.55 -8.77
C THR A 270 -10.07 17.87 -10.05
N ILE A 271 -8.97 18.34 -10.65
CA ILE A 271 -8.37 17.67 -11.81
C ILE A 271 -7.76 16.35 -11.36
N LEU A 272 -6.91 16.35 -10.33
CA LEU A 272 -6.26 15.13 -9.83
C LEU A 272 -7.28 14.05 -9.43
N MET A 273 -8.35 14.43 -8.74
CA MET A 273 -9.41 13.51 -8.33
C MET A 273 -10.19 12.93 -9.51
N SER A 274 -10.41 13.71 -10.58
CA SER A 274 -11.14 13.22 -11.77
C SER A 274 -10.25 12.42 -12.72
N THR A 275 -8.92 12.59 -12.68
CA THR A 275 -7.99 11.89 -13.57
C THR A 275 -7.34 10.65 -12.97
N CYS A 276 -7.24 10.57 -11.64
CA CYS A 276 -6.42 9.55 -10.98
C CYS A 276 -7.20 8.44 -10.27
N TRP A 277 -8.53 8.54 -10.21
CA TRP A 277 -9.42 7.49 -9.67
C TRP A 277 -10.33 6.93 -10.76
N GLU A 278 -10.89 5.74 -10.50
CA GLU A 278 -11.82 5.06 -11.41
C GLU A 278 -13.06 5.90 -11.74
N GLU A 279 -13.59 5.72 -12.94
CA GLU A 279 -14.82 6.38 -13.35
C GLU A 279 -15.99 5.96 -12.44
N GLY A 280 -16.72 6.93 -11.90
CA GLY A 280 -17.76 6.70 -10.89
C GLY A 280 -17.25 6.62 -9.45
N ALA A 281 -15.95 6.50 -9.21
CA ALA A 281 -15.39 6.73 -7.89
C ALA A 281 -15.58 8.20 -7.50
N ARG A 282 -16.04 8.43 -6.28
CA ARG A 282 -16.15 9.77 -5.69
C ARG A 282 -15.13 9.86 -4.54
N PRO A 283 -13.83 9.97 -4.85
CA PRO A 283 -12.83 10.09 -3.79
C PRO A 283 -13.15 11.33 -2.95
N SER A 284 -12.88 11.26 -1.65
CA SER A 284 -12.91 12.43 -0.79
C SER A 284 -11.61 13.23 -0.97
N GLU A 285 -11.62 14.51 -0.62
CA GLU A 285 -10.38 15.31 -0.53
C GLU A 285 -9.36 14.64 0.40
N ARG A 286 -9.84 13.96 1.44
CA ARG A 286 -9.00 13.20 2.36
C ARG A 286 -8.26 12.06 1.67
N ALA A 287 -8.88 11.37 0.71
CA ALA A 287 -8.22 10.31 -0.06
C ALA A 287 -7.07 10.88 -0.91
N LEU A 288 -7.29 12.04 -1.55
CA LEU A 288 -6.23 12.75 -2.28
C LEU A 288 -5.07 13.13 -1.36
N ASP A 289 -5.36 13.73 -0.19
CA ASP A 289 -4.34 14.11 0.78
C ASP A 289 -3.50 12.92 1.23
N VAL A 290 -4.14 11.77 1.49
CA VAL A 290 -3.45 10.54 1.89
C VAL A 290 -2.55 10.04 0.76
N ALA A 291 -3.02 10.04 -0.48
CA ALA A 291 -2.21 9.62 -1.63
C ALA A 291 -1.01 10.56 -1.86
N ILE A 292 -1.20 11.88 -1.77
CA ILE A 292 -0.11 12.87 -1.86
C ILE A 292 0.89 12.69 -0.70
N PHE A 293 0.40 12.44 0.52
CA PHE A 293 1.25 12.16 1.67
C PHE A 293 2.13 10.92 1.45
N ARG A 294 1.56 9.83 0.94
CA ARG A 294 2.29 8.59 0.61
C ARG A 294 3.35 8.81 -0.46
N LEU A 295 3.00 9.49 -1.56
CA LEU A 295 3.95 9.86 -2.61
C LEU A 295 5.12 10.69 -2.06
N ARG A 296 4.83 11.70 -1.24
CA ARG A 296 5.88 12.50 -0.58
C ARG A 296 6.78 11.64 0.30
N LYS A 297 6.22 10.70 1.06
CA LYS A 297 7.00 9.78 1.90
C LYS A 297 7.94 8.92 1.05
N LYS A 298 7.46 8.36 -0.07
CA LYS A 298 8.26 7.58 -1.02
C LYS A 298 9.36 8.43 -1.69
N LEU A 299 9.07 9.66 -2.08
CA LEU A 299 10.09 10.54 -2.65
C LEU A 299 11.15 10.93 -1.62
N LYS A 300 10.75 11.15 -0.36
CA LYS A 300 11.65 11.49 0.75
C LYS A 300 12.58 10.34 1.13
N THR A 301 12.23 9.08 0.86
CA THR A 301 13.14 7.96 1.11
C THR A 301 14.34 7.95 0.17
N ILE A 302 14.21 8.55 -1.02
CA ILE A 302 15.29 8.70 -2.00
C ILE A 302 16.03 10.03 -1.76
N LEU A 303 15.28 11.14 -1.67
CA LEU A 303 15.84 12.48 -1.48
C LEU A 303 15.25 13.14 -0.23
N ALA A 304 15.91 12.92 0.92
CA ALA A 304 15.42 13.35 2.24
C ALA A 304 15.23 14.88 2.39
N HIS A 305 15.93 15.68 1.59
CA HIS A 305 15.99 17.14 1.71
C HIS A 305 15.14 17.90 0.68
N THR A 306 14.47 17.22 -0.26
CA THR A 306 13.75 17.88 -1.36
C THR A 306 12.25 17.66 -1.25
N GLY A 307 11.50 18.76 -1.06
CA GLY A 307 10.05 18.76 -1.18
C GLY A 307 9.62 18.77 -2.65
N LEU A 308 9.79 17.64 -3.34
CA LEU A 308 9.51 17.52 -4.78
C LEU A 308 8.04 17.73 -5.13
N ILE A 309 7.11 17.35 -4.24
CA ILE A 309 5.69 17.68 -4.39
C ILE A 309 5.33 18.81 -3.43
N LYS A 310 5.08 20.01 -3.96
CA LYS A 310 4.71 21.21 -3.20
C LYS A 310 3.20 21.40 -3.17
N THR A 311 2.69 21.92 -2.06
CA THR A 311 1.30 22.42 -1.98
C THR A 311 1.30 23.90 -2.31
N VAL A 312 0.61 24.29 -3.37
CA VAL A 312 0.40 25.68 -3.77
C VAL A 312 -0.99 26.08 -3.27
N ARG A 313 -1.03 26.88 -2.20
CA ARG A 313 -2.28 27.25 -1.52
C ARG A 313 -3.29 27.85 -2.50
N GLY A 314 -4.52 27.33 -2.49
CA GLY A 314 -5.60 27.76 -3.37
C GLY A 314 -5.50 27.29 -4.82
N SER A 315 -4.39 26.63 -5.23
CA SER A 315 -4.18 26.15 -6.60
C SER A 315 -4.08 24.63 -6.71
N GLY A 316 -3.51 23.97 -5.70
CA GLY A 316 -3.40 22.50 -5.66
C GLY A 316 -1.98 22.03 -5.38
N TYR A 317 -1.52 21.03 -6.13
CA TYR A 317 -0.22 20.39 -5.93
C TYR A 317 0.66 20.53 -7.16
N MET A 318 1.97 20.66 -6.95
CA MET A 318 2.94 20.91 -8.02
C MET A 318 4.15 20.00 -7.85
N PHE A 319 4.61 19.38 -8.94
CA PHE A 319 5.89 18.68 -8.96
C PHE A 319 7.03 19.63 -9.37
N ASP A 320 7.93 19.90 -8.43
CA ASP A 320 9.07 20.78 -8.57
C ASP A 320 10.37 20.01 -8.81
N THR A 321 10.75 19.95 -10.08
CA THR A 321 11.97 19.29 -10.56
C THR A 321 13.24 20.14 -10.40
N SER A 322 13.12 21.42 -10.01
CA SER A 322 14.29 22.31 -9.85
C SER A 322 15.24 21.86 -8.74
N SER A 323 14.75 21.09 -7.79
CA SER A 323 15.52 20.54 -6.68
C SER A 323 16.20 19.20 -7.00
N ILE A 324 15.89 18.61 -8.16
CA ILE A 324 16.54 17.39 -8.64
C ILE A 324 17.88 17.79 -9.27
N LYS A 325 18.91 18.01 -8.45
CA LYS A 325 20.28 18.20 -8.95
C LYS A 325 20.84 16.87 -9.42
N VAL A 326 21.30 16.84 -10.68
CA VAL A 326 22.17 15.77 -11.19
C VAL A 326 23.52 15.96 -10.51
N ASP A 327 23.96 14.99 -9.72
CA ASP A 327 25.37 14.95 -9.31
C ASP A 327 26.22 14.72 -10.56
N SER A 328 26.74 15.80 -11.16
CA SER A 328 27.65 15.74 -12.30
C SER A 328 29.07 15.31 -11.90
N ALA A 329 29.19 14.40 -10.93
CA ALA A 329 30.48 13.92 -10.41
C ALA A 329 30.92 12.57 -11.00
N ALA A 330 30.13 11.94 -11.89
CA ALA A 330 30.43 10.63 -12.46
C ALA A 330 30.84 10.65 -13.95
N THR A 331 31.18 11.80 -14.53
CA THR A 331 31.69 11.90 -15.93
C THR A 331 33.06 12.58 -16.01
N ALA A 332 33.86 12.46 -14.96
CA ALA A 332 35.27 12.80 -15.00
C ALA A 332 36.04 11.83 -14.11
N LEU A 333 36.41 10.67 -14.68
CA LEU A 333 37.65 9.92 -14.46
C LEU A 333 37.69 8.70 -15.38
#